data_AF-A0A2J0KN81-F1
#
_entry.id   AF-A0A2J0KN81-F1
#
_cell.length_a   1.000
_cell.length_b   1.000
_cell.length_c   1.000
_cell.angle_alpha   90.00
_cell.angle_beta   90.00
_cell.angle_gamma   90.00
#
_symmetry.space_group_name_H-M   'P 1'
#
loop_
_entity.id
_entity.type
_entity.pdbx_description
1 polymer ?
#
loop_
_entity_poly.entity_id
_entity_poly.type
_entity_poly.pdbx_seq_one_letter_code
_entity_poly.pdbx_strand_id
1 'polypeptide(L)'
;MSEIHFSVIIKMSKKYFLKTMPKIKKIKTEKTELAVASVSEKETSKPKKMFNAKLVVGFLAIIFFSGTIFFGGYFYWQYKKVLATSIGKNVLAPQSEVKILTEKLGKVLELPSDEEPTIAEVKDKEKLKGQLFFSSAQNGDKVLLYTNNRRAVLYRPETDKIIEMASLGEESNDVGKNEDKSVVAGATDSEVSGESQSVLNNNEKKAGNSISEENQTEKTLENTSALGETVEGIVSIKRVVVYNGTVTKGLAGKLADEILTSVPDVKIVATKNALGNYSETIIVDLSGNNAETTQKIVATVGGKLGELPVGEKKPEGDILVIGGEK
;
A
#
# COMPACT_ATOMS: atom_id res chain seq x y z
N MET A 1 -3.96 24.40 32.80
CA MET A 1 -3.79 25.86 32.61
C MET A 1 -3.24 26.14 31.22
N SER A 2 -3.96 25.74 30.15
CA SER A 2 -3.45 25.76 28.77
C SER A 2 -4.47 26.17 27.69
N GLU A 3 -5.66 26.65 28.05
CA GLU A 3 -6.67 27.08 27.06
C GLU A 3 -6.66 28.58 26.74
N ILE A 4 -5.86 29.39 27.44
CA ILE A 4 -5.92 30.85 27.29
C ILE A 4 -5.08 31.37 26.10
N HIS A 5 -4.19 30.54 25.53
CA HIS A 5 -3.24 31.02 24.51
C HIS A 5 -3.78 31.05 23.07
N PHE A 6 -4.82 30.27 22.73
CA PHE A 6 -5.27 30.18 21.33
C PHE A 6 -6.19 31.34 20.90
N SER A 7 -7.00 31.88 21.83
CA SER A 7 -7.93 32.98 21.50
C SER A 7 -7.24 34.34 21.29
N VAL A 8 -6.03 34.53 21.81
CA VAL A 8 -5.28 35.80 21.65
C VAL A 8 -4.64 35.90 20.27
N ILE A 9 -4.24 34.77 19.67
CA ILE A 9 -3.59 34.74 18.36
C ILE A 9 -4.59 35.03 17.23
N ILE A 10 -5.84 34.57 17.34
CA ILE A 10 -6.89 34.84 16.34
C ILE A 10 -7.36 36.31 16.37
N LYS A 11 -7.34 36.98 17.52
CA LYS A 11 -7.71 38.40 17.63
C LYS A 11 -6.65 39.34 17.04
N MET A 12 -5.37 38.96 17.06
CA MET A 12 -4.30 39.78 16.51
C MET A 12 -4.35 39.79 14.97
N SER A 13 -4.63 38.68 14.29
CA SER A 13 -4.57 38.62 12.80
C SER A 13 -5.66 39.44 12.10
N LYS A 14 -6.88 39.54 12.66
CA LYS A 14 -7.94 40.39 12.09
C LYS A 14 -7.64 41.89 12.17
N LYS A 15 -6.83 42.32 13.15
CA LYS A 15 -6.51 43.74 13.35
C LYS A 15 -5.48 44.26 12.36
N TYR A 16 -4.60 43.40 11.84
CA TYR A 16 -3.59 43.78 10.84
C TYR A 16 -4.13 43.76 9.41
N PHE A 17 -5.14 42.94 9.08
CA PHE A 17 -5.67 42.83 7.72
C PHE A 17 -6.57 44.01 7.29
N LEU A 18 -7.13 44.77 8.23
CA LEU A 18 -8.03 45.91 7.93
C LEU A 18 -7.30 47.25 7.74
N LYS A 19 -5.96 47.30 7.87
CA LYS A 19 -5.21 48.57 7.85
C LYS A 19 -4.63 48.96 6.48
N THR A 20 -4.78 48.12 5.44
CA THR A 20 -4.14 48.35 4.13
C THR A 20 -5.08 48.22 2.93
N MET A 21 -6.36 48.63 3.05
CA MET A 21 -7.21 48.80 1.86
C MET A 21 -7.14 50.24 1.32
N PRO A 22 -6.87 50.45 0.02
CA PRO A 22 -7.03 51.76 -0.60
C PRO A 22 -8.52 52.14 -0.66
N LYS A 23 -8.84 53.36 -0.24
CA LYS A 23 -10.22 53.91 -0.29
C LYS A 23 -10.65 54.06 -1.75
N ILE A 24 -11.59 53.23 -2.18
CA ILE A 24 -12.27 53.37 -3.48
C ILE A 24 -13.10 54.65 -3.43
N LYS A 25 -12.69 55.68 -4.19
CA LYS A 25 -13.46 56.91 -4.39
C LYS A 25 -14.76 56.55 -5.13
N LYS A 26 -15.88 57.03 -4.60
CA LYS A 26 -17.21 56.95 -5.24
C LYS A 26 -17.13 57.55 -6.65
N ILE A 27 -17.39 56.74 -7.67
CA ILE A 27 -17.57 57.22 -9.05
C ILE A 27 -19.00 57.76 -9.15
N LYS A 28 -19.09 59.07 -9.39
CA LYS A 28 -20.32 59.83 -9.62
C LYS A 28 -20.71 59.61 -11.08
N THR A 29 -21.89 59.06 -11.32
CA THR A 29 -22.46 58.92 -12.67
C THR A 29 -22.80 60.31 -13.20
N GLU A 30 -22.01 60.83 -14.12
CA GLU A 30 -22.27 62.10 -14.79
C GLU A 30 -22.85 61.80 -16.18
N LYS A 31 -24.09 62.25 -16.36
CA LYS A 31 -24.89 62.15 -17.57
C LYS A 31 -24.46 63.28 -18.49
N THR A 32 -23.62 63.00 -19.48
CA THR A 32 -23.22 63.98 -20.49
C THR A 32 -24.12 63.88 -21.71
N GLU A 33 -25.05 64.82 -21.75
CA GLU A 33 -25.81 65.24 -22.92
C GLU A 33 -24.91 66.13 -23.79
N LEU A 34 -24.64 65.72 -25.03
CA LEU A 34 -24.06 66.57 -26.06
C LEU A 34 -24.81 66.28 -27.36
N ALA A 35 -25.80 67.14 -27.63
CA ALA A 35 -26.41 67.31 -28.94
C ALA A 35 -25.56 68.30 -29.74
N VAL A 36 -25.08 67.95 -30.95
CA VAL A 36 -24.85 68.92 -32.03
C VAL A 36 -24.98 68.26 -33.42
N ALA A 37 -26.00 68.74 -34.15
CA ALA A 37 -26.11 69.00 -35.59
C ALA A 37 -25.90 67.91 -36.66
N SER A 38 -27.04 67.56 -37.26
CA SER A 38 -27.34 67.33 -38.69
C SER A 38 -26.31 67.71 -39.76
N VAL A 39 -26.04 66.78 -40.70
CA VAL A 39 -25.97 67.04 -42.16
C VAL A 39 -26.40 65.77 -42.93
N SER A 40 -27.31 65.99 -43.88
CA SER A 40 -27.86 65.09 -44.91
C SER A 40 -26.82 64.68 -45.97
N GLU A 41 -26.80 63.43 -46.43
CA GLU A 41 -27.34 62.99 -47.74
C GLU A 41 -26.83 61.60 -48.16
N LYS A 42 -27.70 60.92 -48.93
CA LYS A 42 -27.47 59.84 -49.91
C LYS A 42 -27.30 58.40 -49.42
N GLU A 43 -28.45 57.73 -49.42
CA GLU A 43 -28.58 56.34 -49.81
C GLU A 43 -27.80 56.03 -51.11
N THR A 44 -26.97 54.99 -51.07
CA THR A 44 -26.78 54.13 -52.24
C THR A 44 -26.93 52.68 -51.83
N SER A 45 -28.01 52.10 -52.35
CA SER A 45 -28.45 50.72 -52.21
C SER A 45 -27.58 49.78 -53.06
N LYS A 46 -27.18 48.64 -52.48
CA LYS A 46 -26.92 47.40 -53.23
C LYS A 46 -27.42 46.19 -52.44
N PRO A 47 -27.96 45.16 -53.13
CA PRO A 47 -28.96 44.28 -52.57
C PRO A 47 -28.36 43.28 -51.58
N LYS A 48 -28.92 43.23 -50.37
CA LYS A 48 -28.80 42.06 -49.48
C LYS A 48 -29.42 40.89 -50.23
N LYS A 49 -28.59 40.04 -50.83
CA LYS A 49 -28.98 38.70 -51.22
C LYS A 49 -29.39 38.00 -49.93
N MET A 50 -30.70 37.88 -49.71
CA MET A 50 -31.27 37.25 -48.52
C MET A 50 -30.92 35.76 -48.56
N PHE A 51 -29.76 35.40 -48.03
CA PHE A 51 -29.54 34.02 -47.63
C PHE A 51 -30.59 33.72 -46.56
N ASN A 52 -31.47 32.76 -46.86
CA ASN A 52 -32.55 32.35 -45.97
C ASN A 52 -31.97 32.14 -44.56
N ALA A 53 -32.28 33.03 -43.63
CA ALA A 53 -31.67 33.03 -42.29
C ALA A 53 -31.87 31.68 -41.58
N LYS A 54 -32.96 30.96 -41.90
CA LYS A 54 -33.23 29.59 -41.45
C LYS A 54 -32.19 28.57 -41.94
N LEU A 55 -31.69 28.71 -43.17
CA LEU A 55 -30.61 27.86 -43.69
C LEU A 55 -29.27 28.20 -43.03
N VAL A 56 -28.97 29.47 -42.81
CA VAL A 56 -27.72 29.90 -42.13
C VAL A 56 -27.68 29.43 -40.68
N VAL A 57 -28.81 29.52 -39.95
CA VAL A 57 -28.93 29.01 -38.58
C VAL A 57 -28.84 27.47 -38.54
N GLY A 58 -29.44 26.77 -39.52
CA GLY A 58 -29.30 25.33 -39.65
C GLY A 58 -27.85 24.88 -39.87
N PHE A 59 -27.11 25.57 -40.75
CA PHE A 59 -25.69 25.29 -40.98
C PHE A 59 -24.82 25.57 -39.74
N LEU A 60 -25.10 26.66 -39.00
CA LEU A 60 -24.39 26.96 -37.75
C LEU A 60 -24.65 25.90 -36.66
N ALA A 61 -25.86 25.37 -36.55
CA ALA A 61 -26.18 24.30 -35.61
C ALA A 61 -25.45 22.99 -35.96
N ILE A 62 -25.32 22.66 -37.25
CA ILE A 62 -24.58 21.48 -37.72
C ILE A 62 -23.09 21.61 -37.44
N ILE A 63 -22.50 22.79 -37.64
CA ILE A 63 -21.09 23.06 -37.31
C ILE A 63 -20.84 22.96 -35.80
N PHE A 64 -21.80 23.40 -34.98
CA PHE A 64 -21.71 23.26 -33.53
C PHE A 64 -21.77 21.79 -33.09
N PHE A 65 -22.71 21.01 -33.65
CA PHE A 65 -22.82 19.58 -33.37
C PHE A 65 -21.60 18.77 -33.86
N SER A 66 -21.09 19.06 -35.07
CA SER A 66 -19.88 18.39 -35.57
C SER A 66 -18.64 18.75 -34.74
N GLY A 67 -18.57 19.98 -34.22
CA GLY A 67 -17.56 20.41 -33.26
C GLY A 67 -17.57 19.57 -31.98
N THR A 68 -18.74 19.25 -31.42
CA THR A 68 -18.83 18.43 -30.19
C THR A 68 -18.38 16.98 -30.41
N ILE A 69 -18.70 16.39 -31.56
CA ILE A 69 -18.29 15.03 -31.91
C ILE A 69 -16.78 14.98 -32.16
N PHE A 70 -16.24 15.99 -32.85
CA PHE A 70 -14.81 16.11 -33.10
C PHE A 70 -14.01 16.35 -31.79
N PHE A 71 -14.52 17.20 -30.90
CA PHE A 71 -13.90 17.46 -29.59
C PHE A 71 -13.96 16.23 -28.68
N GLY A 72 -15.08 15.50 -28.67
CA GLY A 72 -15.24 14.23 -27.95
C GLY A 72 -14.30 13.14 -28.46
N GLY A 73 -14.14 13.01 -29.79
CA GLY A 73 -13.18 12.08 -30.40
C GLY A 73 -11.73 12.42 -30.07
N TYR A 74 -11.36 13.71 -30.12
CA TYR A 74 -10.03 14.18 -29.73
C TYR A 74 -9.75 13.91 -28.24
N PHE A 75 -10.71 14.17 -27.36
CA PHE A 75 -10.55 13.94 -25.92
C PHE A 75 -10.55 12.44 -25.58
N TYR A 76 -11.34 11.62 -26.27
CA TYR A 76 -11.31 10.16 -26.14
C TYR A 76 -9.96 9.57 -26.58
N TRP A 77 -9.39 10.11 -27.66
CA TRP A 77 -8.05 9.72 -28.10
C TRP A 77 -6.97 10.15 -27.10
N GLN A 78 -7.08 11.34 -26.52
CA GLN A 78 -6.20 11.78 -25.42
C GLN A 78 -6.35 10.91 -24.17
N TYR A 79 -7.58 10.54 -23.79
CA TYR A 79 -7.84 9.63 -22.67
C TYR A 79 -7.23 8.24 -22.92
N LYS A 80 -7.38 7.70 -24.15
CA LYS A 80 -6.71 6.45 -24.55
C LYS A 80 -5.19 6.57 -24.60
N LYS A 81 -4.64 7.72 -25.00
CA LYS A 81 -3.20 7.97 -24.97
C LYS A 81 -2.67 8.06 -23.54
N VAL A 82 -3.39 8.67 -22.61
CA VAL A 82 -3.02 8.69 -21.19
C VAL A 82 -3.09 7.27 -20.62
N LEU A 83 -4.17 6.51 -20.86
CA LEU A 83 -4.24 5.09 -20.48
C LEU A 83 -3.10 4.24 -21.07
N ALA A 84 -2.74 4.43 -22.33
CA ALA A 84 -1.64 3.71 -22.98
C ALA A 84 -0.25 4.20 -22.51
N THR A 85 -0.11 5.46 -22.14
CA THR A 85 1.13 6.05 -21.59
C THR A 85 1.30 5.69 -20.11
N SER A 86 0.22 5.45 -19.36
CA SER A 86 0.22 4.93 -17.98
C SER A 86 0.55 3.43 -17.89
N ILE A 87 0.53 2.70 -19.00
CA ILE A 87 0.94 1.28 -19.08
C ILE A 87 2.47 1.15 -19.30
N GLY A 88 3.17 2.25 -19.59
CA GLY A 88 4.62 2.28 -19.76
C GLY A 88 5.28 3.27 -18.81
N LYS A 89 5.79 2.76 -17.68
CA LYS A 89 6.56 3.44 -16.62
C LYS A 89 5.74 4.21 -15.56
N ASN A 90 5.81 3.61 -14.37
CA ASN A 90 5.68 4.17 -13.02
C ASN A 90 4.29 4.32 -12.41
N VAL A 91 4.18 3.64 -11.25
CA VAL A 91 3.13 3.67 -10.22
C VAL A 91 1.84 2.94 -10.58
N LEU A 92 2.01 1.62 -10.78
CA LEU A 92 0.94 0.66 -10.69
C LEU A 92 0.77 0.30 -9.21
N ALA A 93 -0.45 0.44 -8.68
CA ALA A 93 -0.83 0.04 -7.33
C ALA A 93 -0.28 -1.37 -6.99
N PRO A 94 -0.05 -1.71 -5.70
CA PRO A 94 0.47 -3.02 -5.29
C PRO A 94 -0.27 -4.22 -5.89
N GLN A 95 -1.56 -4.03 -6.22
CA GLN A 95 -2.42 -5.03 -6.86
C GLN A 95 -2.06 -5.34 -8.32
N SER A 96 -1.67 -4.33 -9.09
CA SER A 96 -1.29 -4.51 -10.51
C SER A 96 0.09 -5.16 -10.66
N GLU A 97 1.02 -4.89 -9.76
CA GLU A 97 2.35 -5.51 -9.79
C GLU A 97 2.27 -7.01 -9.54
N VAL A 98 1.48 -7.43 -8.55
CA VAL A 98 1.25 -8.85 -8.23
C VAL A 98 0.71 -9.60 -9.44
N LYS A 99 -0.31 -9.04 -10.10
CA LYS A 99 -0.94 -9.66 -11.27
C LYS A 99 0.04 -9.80 -12.44
N ILE A 100 0.82 -8.76 -12.72
CA ILE A 100 1.81 -8.78 -13.81
C ILE A 100 2.90 -9.81 -13.55
N LEU A 101 3.43 -9.86 -12.32
CA LEU A 101 4.48 -10.82 -11.96
C LEU A 101 3.96 -12.26 -11.98
N THR A 102 2.78 -12.50 -11.45
CA THR A 102 2.14 -13.83 -11.44
C THR A 102 1.84 -14.30 -12.86
N GLU A 103 1.35 -13.42 -13.74
CA GLU A 103 1.10 -13.78 -15.15
C GLU A 103 2.39 -14.07 -15.93
N LYS A 104 3.45 -13.29 -15.68
CA LYS A 104 4.77 -13.54 -16.31
C LYS A 104 5.34 -14.88 -15.88
N LEU A 105 5.39 -15.10 -14.58
CA LEU A 105 5.94 -16.34 -14.02
C LEU A 105 5.06 -17.54 -14.36
N GLY A 106 3.74 -17.38 -14.41
CA GLY A 106 2.78 -18.41 -14.83
C GLY A 106 3.00 -18.96 -16.24
N LYS A 107 3.75 -18.26 -17.10
CA LYS A 107 4.13 -18.75 -18.44
C LYS A 107 5.30 -19.74 -18.43
N VAL A 108 6.11 -19.71 -17.37
CA VAL A 108 7.37 -20.45 -17.27
C VAL A 108 7.32 -21.46 -16.11
N LEU A 109 6.44 -21.23 -15.13
CA LEU A 109 6.28 -22.03 -13.93
C LEU A 109 4.80 -22.19 -13.58
N GLU A 110 4.39 -23.41 -13.23
CA GLU A 110 3.06 -23.65 -12.66
C GLU A 110 2.99 -23.06 -11.24
N LEU A 111 2.33 -21.91 -11.15
CA LEU A 111 2.07 -21.20 -9.91
C LEU A 111 0.69 -21.58 -9.35
N PRO A 112 0.52 -21.55 -8.01
CA PRO A 112 -0.80 -21.63 -7.41
C PRO A 112 -1.72 -20.54 -7.96
N SER A 113 -2.92 -20.93 -8.39
CA SER A 113 -3.90 -20.03 -9.01
C SER A 113 -5.08 -19.71 -8.08
N ASP A 114 -5.18 -20.44 -6.98
CA ASP A 114 -6.16 -20.29 -5.91
C ASP A 114 -5.75 -19.24 -4.85
N GLU A 115 -4.51 -18.72 -4.93
CA GLU A 115 -3.94 -17.79 -3.97
C GLU A 115 -3.14 -16.67 -4.67
N GLU A 116 -3.28 -15.44 -4.17
CA GLU A 116 -2.38 -14.34 -4.56
C GLU A 116 -1.13 -14.32 -3.66
N PRO A 117 0.09 -14.26 -4.24
CA PRO A 117 1.30 -14.21 -3.43
C PRO A 117 1.45 -12.86 -2.72
N THR A 118 2.10 -12.89 -1.56
CA THR A 118 2.67 -11.69 -0.93
C THR A 118 4.03 -11.43 -1.53
N ILE A 119 4.30 -10.19 -1.96
CA ILE A 119 5.55 -9.84 -2.64
C ILE A 119 6.39 -8.96 -1.73
N ALA A 120 7.66 -9.31 -1.54
CA ALA A 120 8.64 -8.50 -0.82
C ALA A 120 9.87 -8.25 -1.68
N GLU A 121 10.60 -7.17 -1.43
CA GLU A 121 11.86 -6.87 -2.11
C GLU A 121 13.04 -7.14 -1.18
N VAL A 122 14.07 -7.80 -1.71
CA VAL A 122 15.36 -7.97 -1.03
C VAL A 122 16.06 -6.62 -1.00
N LYS A 123 15.98 -5.91 0.12
CA LYS A 123 16.65 -4.61 0.30
C LYS A 123 18.14 -4.75 0.57
N ASP A 124 18.52 -5.78 1.32
CA ASP A 124 19.89 -6.02 1.74
C ASP A 124 20.19 -7.52 1.82
N LYS A 125 20.89 -8.04 0.80
CA LYS A 125 21.30 -9.44 0.70
C LYS A 125 22.29 -9.85 1.78
N GLU A 126 23.07 -8.89 2.32
CA GLU A 126 24.11 -9.20 3.31
C GLU A 126 23.48 -9.68 4.61
N LYS A 127 22.27 -9.21 4.92
CA LYS A 127 21.46 -9.62 6.06
C LYS A 127 20.74 -10.96 5.89
N LEU A 128 20.71 -11.48 4.67
CA LEU A 128 20.05 -12.75 4.33
C LEU A 128 21.06 -13.89 4.12
N LYS A 129 22.36 -13.62 4.38
CA LYS A 129 23.41 -14.63 4.33
C LYS A 129 23.15 -15.74 5.34
N GLY A 130 23.43 -16.98 4.93
CA GLY A 130 23.20 -18.18 5.75
C GLY A 130 21.86 -18.87 5.47
N GLN A 131 20.92 -18.20 4.80
CA GLN A 131 19.70 -18.85 4.33
C GLN A 131 19.92 -19.39 2.91
N LEU A 132 19.78 -20.71 2.74
CA LEU A 132 20.03 -21.38 1.47
C LEU A 132 19.22 -20.77 0.32
N PHE A 133 17.95 -20.45 0.57
CA PHE A 133 17.04 -19.82 -0.38
C PHE A 133 17.52 -18.46 -0.92
N PHE A 134 18.33 -17.72 -0.14
CA PHE A 134 18.84 -16.41 -0.52
C PHE A 134 20.32 -16.42 -0.95
N SER A 135 20.94 -17.60 -1.11
CA SER A 135 22.36 -17.74 -1.44
C SER A 135 22.76 -17.02 -2.74
N SER A 136 21.84 -17.00 -3.71
CA SER A 136 22.04 -16.37 -5.02
C SER A 136 21.32 -15.02 -5.18
N ALA A 137 20.76 -14.49 -4.09
CA ALA A 137 19.96 -13.27 -4.10
C ALA A 137 20.80 -12.01 -4.33
N GLN A 138 20.19 -11.03 -4.98
CA GLN A 138 20.70 -9.68 -5.18
C GLN A 138 19.70 -8.66 -4.62
N ASN A 139 20.20 -7.48 -4.26
CA ASN A 139 19.32 -6.39 -3.85
C ASN A 139 18.41 -6.01 -5.03
N GLY A 140 17.12 -5.82 -4.76
CA GLY A 140 16.10 -5.61 -5.78
C GLY A 140 15.44 -6.89 -6.31
N ASP A 141 15.92 -8.08 -5.94
CA ASP A 141 15.20 -9.32 -6.20
C ASP A 141 13.86 -9.32 -5.44
N LYS A 142 12.82 -9.87 -6.05
CA LYS A 142 11.47 -9.97 -5.47
C LYS A 142 11.21 -11.38 -4.98
N VAL A 143 10.72 -11.49 -3.76
CA VAL A 143 10.26 -12.73 -3.15
C VAL A 143 8.75 -12.79 -3.27
N LEU A 144 8.23 -13.81 -3.94
CA LEU A 144 6.82 -14.14 -3.98
C LEU A 144 6.55 -15.25 -2.98
N LEU A 145 5.66 -14.98 -2.02
CA LEU A 145 5.35 -15.86 -0.92
C LEU A 145 3.89 -16.33 -0.99
N TYR A 146 3.70 -17.63 -1.22
CA TYR A 146 2.41 -18.31 -1.17
C TYR A 146 2.31 -19.03 0.17
N THR A 147 1.48 -18.49 1.07
CA THR A 147 1.42 -18.95 2.45
C THR A 147 0.59 -20.22 2.56
N ASN A 148 -0.55 -20.29 1.86
CA ASN A 148 -1.43 -21.46 1.90
C ASN A 148 -0.79 -22.65 1.19
N ASN A 149 -0.18 -22.41 0.04
CA ASN A 149 0.52 -23.43 -0.74
C ASN A 149 1.95 -23.72 -0.25
N ARG A 150 2.40 -23.04 0.81
CA ARG A 150 3.73 -23.17 1.42
C ARG A 150 4.87 -23.08 0.39
N ARG A 151 4.83 -22.11 -0.51
CA ARG A 151 5.84 -21.94 -1.59
C ARG A 151 6.44 -20.54 -1.58
N ALA A 152 7.75 -20.46 -1.72
CA ALA A 152 8.48 -19.22 -1.96
C ALA A 152 9.18 -19.27 -3.32
N VAL A 153 9.16 -18.15 -4.04
CA VAL A 153 9.84 -17.98 -5.32
C VAL A 153 10.65 -16.70 -5.27
N LEU A 154 11.96 -16.80 -5.51
CA LEU A 154 12.86 -15.65 -5.64
C LEU A 154 12.99 -15.32 -7.12
N TYR A 155 12.60 -14.12 -7.51
CA TYR A 155 12.56 -13.64 -8.89
C TYR A 155 13.41 -12.38 -9.04
N ARG A 156 14.22 -12.31 -10.10
CA ARG A 156 15.01 -11.13 -10.47
C ARG A 156 14.33 -10.36 -11.60
N PRO A 157 13.75 -9.18 -11.32
CA PRO A 157 13.05 -8.40 -12.35
C PRO A 157 13.96 -7.90 -13.47
N GLU A 158 15.23 -7.59 -13.17
CA GLU A 158 16.16 -7.02 -14.15
C GLU A 158 16.49 -7.98 -15.30
N THR A 159 16.58 -9.27 -14.99
CA THR A 159 16.90 -10.31 -15.99
C THR A 159 15.70 -11.17 -16.36
N ASP A 160 14.54 -10.92 -15.74
CA ASP A 160 13.32 -11.72 -15.88
C ASP A 160 13.54 -13.22 -15.59
N LYS A 161 14.26 -13.53 -14.50
CA LYS A 161 14.64 -14.91 -14.15
C LYS A 161 14.15 -15.30 -12.77
N ILE A 162 13.72 -16.55 -12.65
CA ILE A 162 13.55 -17.22 -11.36
C ILE A 162 14.96 -17.61 -10.88
N ILE A 163 15.31 -17.13 -9.69
CA ILE A 163 16.61 -17.37 -9.08
C ILE A 163 16.57 -18.62 -8.22
N GLU A 164 15.50 -18.77 -7.42
CA GLU A 164 15.37 -19.90 -6.49
C GLU A 164 13.90 -20.19 -6.16
N MET A 165 13.60 -21.43 -5.77
CA MET A 165 12.28 -21.84 -5.27
C MET A 165 12.43 -22.71 -4.02
N ALA A 166 11.56 -22.52 -3.03
CA ALA A 166 11.57 -23.32 -1.81
C ALA A 166 10.17 -23.61 -1.27
N SER A 167 10.06 -24.69 -0.51
CA SER A 167 8.91 -24.99 0.34
C SER A 167 9.04 -24.29 1.69
N LEU A 168 7.97 -23.64 2.15
CA LEU A 168 7.96 -22.93 3.43
C LEU A 168 7.92 -23.93 4.57
N GLY A 169 9.00 -24.04 5.34
CA GLY A 169 9.14 -24.95 6.50
C GLY A 169 10.23 -26.00 6.35
N GLU A 170 10.98 -25.99 5.24
CA GLU A 170 12.22 -26.74 5.06
C GLU A 170 13.42 -25.82 5.31
N GLU A 171 13.68 -25.46 6.57
CA GLU A 171 14.98 -24.89 6.94
C GLU A 171 15.99 -26.03 7.12
N SER A 172 16.64 -26.44 6.03
CA SER A 172 17.86 -27.25 6.13
C SER A 172 19.05 -26.33 6.37
N ASN A 173 19.21 -25.90 7.63
CA ASN A 173 20.46 -25.34 8.12
C ASN A 173 21.49 -26.47 8.30
N ASP A 174 21.87 -27.15 7.21
CA ASP A 174 23.05 -28.00 7.20
C ASP A 174 24.18 -27.26 6.47
N VAL A 175 24.88 -26.43 7.23
CA VAL A 175 26.19 -25.91 6.82
C VAL A 175 27.16 -27.08 6.94
N GLY A 176 27.37 -27.76 5.80
CA GLY A 176 28.40 -28.78 5.66
C GLY A 176 29.78 -28.24 6.06
N LYS A 177 30.22 -28.61 7.27
CA LYS A 177 31.64 -28.69 7.61
C LYS A 177 32.17 -30.02 7.08
N ASN A 178 32.72 -29.97 5.86
CA ASN A 178 33.69 -30.97 5.44
C ASN A 178 34.99 -30.70 6.20
N GLU A 179 35.26 -31.50 7.23
CA GLU A 179 36.63 -31.79 7.64
C GLU A 179 36.89 -33.30 7.47
N ASP A 180 37.85 -33.54 6.58
CA ASP A 180 38.58 -34.77 6.31
C ASP A 180 38.87 -35.65 7.54
N LYS A 181 38.41 -36.91 7.51
CA LYS A 181 39.15 -38.06 8.05
C LYS A 181 38.99 -39.31 7.19
N SER A 182 39.90 -39.43 6.25
CA SER A 182 40.61 -40.65 5.81
C SER A 182 40.51 -41.91 6.72
N VAL A 183 39.95 -42.99 6.13
CA VAL A 183 40.47 -44.40 6.10
C VAL A 183 40.25 -45.32 7.32
N VAL A 184 39.41 -46.37 7.17
CA VAL A 184 39.77 -47.81 6.97
C VAL A 184 38.51 -48.72 7.07
N ALA A 185 38.28 -49.46 5.98
CA ALA A 185 37.76 -50.83 5.77
C ALA A 185 36.82 -51.57 6.76
N GLY A 186 35.82 -52.22 6.16
CA GLY A 186 35.53 -53.64 6.38
C GLY A 186 34.05 -54.03 6.50
N ALA A 187 33.53 -54.71 5.46
CA ALA A 187 32.62 -55.90 5.45
C ALA A 187 31.51 -56.00 6.53
N THR A 188 30.26 -56.42 6.32
CA THR A 188 29.54 -57.21 5.29
C THR A 188 28.07 -57.30 5.74
N ASP A 189 27.16 -57.39 4.77
CA ASP A 189 25.91 -58.17 4.71
C ASP A 189 24.77 -58.09 5.78
N SER A 190 23.58 -57.83 5.21
CA SER A 190 22.31 -58.55 5.37
C SER A 190 21.28 -58.25 6.49
N GLU A 191 20.05 -58.05 5.98
CA GLU A 191 18.74 -58.56 6.44
C GLU A 191 18.04 -58.03 7.72
N VAL A 192 16.97 -57.28 7.46
CA VAL A 192 15.53 -57.61 7.71
C VAL A 192 15.07 -58.05 9.11
N SER A 193 13.96 -57.40 9.50
CA SER A 193 12.84 -57.82 10.39
C SER A 193 12.90 -57.51 11.89
N GLY A 194 11.72 -57.16 12.43
CA GLY A 194 11.31 -57.62 13.75
C GLY A 194 10.82 -56.53 14.71
N GLU A 195 9.51 -56.55 14.96
CA GLU A 195 8.76 -55.76 15.93
C GLU A 195 9.12 -55.99 17.42
N SER A 196 8.53 -55.12 18.24
CA SER A 196 8.02 -55.31 19.62
C SER A 196 8.79 -54.67 20.78
N GLN A 197 8.16 -53.61 21.31
CA GLN A 197 7.55 -53.53 22.65
C GLN A 197 8.38 -54.13 23.82
N SER A 198 8.90 -53.28 24.71
CA SER A 198 8.22 -52.70 25.90
C SER A 198 8.51 -53.51 27.17
N VAL A 199 8.51 -52.78 28.30
CA VAL A 199 8.21 -53.26 29.68
C VAL A 199 9.40 -53.41 30.66
N LEU A 200 9.32 -52.59 31.73
CA LEU A 200 9.77 -52.76 33.14
C LEU A 200 11.29 -52.65 33.43
N ASN A 201 11.77 -52.07 34.53
CA ASN A 201 11.16 -51.34 35.64
C ASN A 201 12.29 -50.73 36.51
N ASN A 202 11.97 -49.60 37.13
CA ASN A 202 12.22 -49.25 38.53
C ASN A 202 13.65 -49.17 39.11
N ASN A 203 13.90 -47.95 39.60
CA ASN A 203 14.12 -47.57 40.99
C ASN A 203 15.52 -47.11 41.40
N GLU A 204 15.45 -46.23 42.40
CA GLU A 204 16.52 -45.59 43.18
C GLU A 204 17.07 -44.29 42.57
N LYS A 205 17.23 -43.16 43.27
CA LYS A 205 17.05 -42.86 44.70
C LYS A 205 16.86 -41.34 44.90
N LYS A 206 16.19 -41.07 46.01
CA LYS A 206 15.81 -39.82 46.67
C LYS A 206 16.99 -39.13 47.39
N ALA A 207 16.87 -37.80 47.50
CA ALA A 207 17.51 -36.86 48.45
C ALA A 207 19.04 -36.70 48.32
N GLY A 208 19.63 -35.51 48.30
CA GLY A 208 19.23 -34.20 48.79
C GLY A 208 20.33 -33.71 49.73
N ASN A 209 21.00 -32.59 49.45
CA ASN A 209 21.60 -31.78 50.51
C ASN A 209 21.93 -30.36 50.05
N SER A 210 21.83 -29.45 51.02
CA SER A 210 21.95 -28.00 50.94
C SER A 210 23.39 -27.50 51.05
N ILE A 211 23.54 -26.16 51.05
CA ILE A 211 24.64 -25.32 51.59
C ILE A 211 25.71 -24.98 50.53
N SER A 212 26.34 -23.81 50.45
CA SER A 212 26.07 -22.37 50.65
C SER A 212 27.40 -21.66 50.27
N GLU A 213 27.35 -20.34 50.12
CA GLU A 213 28.46 -19.39 50.27
C GLU A 213 29.40 -19.02 49.09
N GLU A 214 29.36 -17.71 48.86
CA GLU A 214 30.30 -16.73 48.29
C GLU A 214 31.79 -17.11 48.14
N ASN A 215 32.40 -16.71 47.00
CA ASN A 215 33.32 -15.56 47.04
C ASN A 215 33.63 -14.97 45.64
N GLN A 216 33.84 -13.65 45.65
CA GLN A 216 34.35 -12.76 44.59
C GLN A 216 35.81 -13.17 44.25
N THR A 217 36.55 -12.74 43.23
CA THR A 217 36.73 -11.50 42.45
C THR A 217 37.74 -11.93 41.34
N GLU A 218 37.84 -11.40 40.12
CA GLU A 218 38.45 -10.11 39.78
C GLU A 218 38.62 -10.01 38.23
N LYS A 219 38.38 -8.80 37.67
CA LYS A 219 39.04 -8.18 36.49
C LYS A 219 38.93 -8.88 35.10
N THR A 220 38.65 -8.23 33.96
CA THR A 220 38.62 -6.81 33.60
C THR A 220 38.24 -6.64 32.11
N LEU A 221 37.70 -5.45 31.78
CA LEU A 221 37.59 -4.77 30.46
C LEU A 221 36.56 -5.25 29.42
N GLU A 222 35.52 -4.40 29.31
CA GLU A 222 35.04 -3.76 28.07
C GLU A 222 34.71 -4.62 26.83
N ASN A 223 33.42 -4.78 26.53
CA ASN A 223 32.83 -4.21 25.32
C ASN A 223 31.29 -4.34 25.30
N THR A 224 30.63 -3.21 25.05
CA THR A 224 29.39 -3.07 24.26
C THR A 224 28.17 -3.93 24.62
N SER A 225 27.40 -3.45 25.61
CA SER A 225 25.97 -3.72 25.71
C SER A 225 25.21 -2.91 24.65
N ALA A 226 25.02 -3.47 23.45
CA ALA A 226 24.01 -3.01 22.50
C ALA A 226 23.77 -4.11 21.45
N LEU A 227 22.99 -5.14 21.76
CA LEU A 227 22.50 -6.11 20.77
C LEU A 227 21.14 -6.65 21.22
N GLY A 228 20.13 -5.81 21.01
CA GLY A 228 18.73 -6.20 20.93
C GLY A 228 18.11 -5.49 19.75
N GLU A 229 18.82 -5.47 18.61
CA GLU A 229 18.28 -4.93 17.38
C GLU A 229 17.58 -6.03 16.59
N THR A 230 16.31 -5.73 16.37
CA THR A 230 15.29 -6.41 15.61
C THR A 230 15.74 -6.79 14.21
N VAL A 231 15.26 -7.94 13.76
CA VAL A 231 15.44 -8.51 12.43
C VAL A 231 14.77 -7.61 11.38
N GLU A 232 15.42 -6.50 11.01
CA GLU A 232 14.99 -5.63 9.93
C GLU A 232 15.62 -6.06 8.60
N GLY A 233 14.85 -6.81 7.81
CA GLY A 233 15.28 -7.24 6.47
C GLY A 233 14.18 -7.74 5.54
N ILE A 234 12.98 -8.04 6.04
CA ILE A 234 11.82 -8.36 5.21
C ILE A 234 10.74 -7.34 5.56
N VAL A 235 10.45 -6.42 4.63
CA VAL A 235 9.28 -5.54 4.79
C VAL A 235 8.05 -6.41 4.71
N SER A 236 7.51 -6.79 5.88
CA SER A 236 6.26 -7.52 6.00
C SER A 236 5.12 -6.59 5.57
N ILE A 237 4.68 -6.70 4.32
CA ILE A 237 3.55 -5.94 3.80
C ILE A 237 2.29 -6.39 4.54
N LYS A 238 1.58 -5.45 5.19
CA LYS A 238 0.34 -5.77 5.92
C LYS A 238 -0.87 -5.72 5.00
N ARG A 239 -1.74 -6.72 5.12
CA ARG A 239 -2.97 -6.83 4.33
C ARG A 239 -4.09 -6.05 5.01
N VAL A 240 -4.56 -5.00 4.37
CA VAL A 240 -5.62 -4.12 4.88
C VAL A 240 -6.92 -4.35 4.12
N VAL A 241 -8.00 -4.55 4.84
CA VAL A 241 -9.36 -4.62 4.29
C VAL A 241 -10.08 -3.33 4.63
N VAL A 242 -10.77 -2.72 3.67
CA VAL A 242 -11.49 -1.45 3.88
C VAL A 242 -12.98 -1.63 3.67
N TYR A 243 -13.77 -1.39 4.71
CA TYR A 243 -15.22 -1.41 4.66
C TYR A 243 -15.78 0.01 4.61
N ASN A 244 -16.80 0.20 3.77
CA ASN A 244 -17.62 1.38 3.77
C ASN A 244 -18.69 1.22 4.86
N GLY A 245 -18.51 1.91 5.97
CA GLY A 245 -19.47 1.98 7.07
C GLY A 245 -20.51 3.08 6.89
N THR A 246 -20.76 3.56 5.67
CA THR A 246 -21.74 4.63 5.40
C THR A 246 -22.58 4.33 4.18
N VAL A 247 -23.63 5.12 3.97
CA VAL A 247 -24.43 5.10 2.73
C VAL A 247 -23.74 5.82 1.56
N THR A 248 -22.62 6.49 1.81
CA THR A 248 -21.90 7.28 0.80
C THR A 248 -21.13 6.34 -0.13
N LYS A 249 -21.52 6.30 -1.41
CA LYS A 249 -20.82 5.49 -2.42
C LYS A 249 -19.38 5.98 -2.60
N GLY A 250 -18.45 5.04 -2.64
CA GLY A 250 -17.03 5.31 -2.93
C GLY A 250 -16.17 5.68 -1.72
N LEU A 251 -16.73 5.77 -0.50
CA LEU A 251 -15.95 6.08 0.70
C LEU A 251 -14.80 5.08 0.94
N ALA A 252 -15.07 3.77 0.84
CA ALA A 252 -14.04 2.75 1.03
C ALA A 252 -12.90 2.86 0.00
N GLY A 253 -13.21 3.22 -1.24
CA GLY A 253 -12.19 3.45 -2.27
C GLY A 253 -11.32 4.67 -1.94
N LYS A 254 -11.95 5.77 -1.54
CA LYS A 254 -11.23 6.99 -1.12
C LYS A 254 -10.30 6.72 0.06
N LEU A 255 -10.77 5.99 1.07
CA LEU A 255 -9.96 5.61 2.23
C LEU A 255 -8.80 4.68 1.84
N ALA A 256 -9.05 3.71 0.95
CA ALA A 256 -8.01 2.84 0.44
C ALA A 256 -6.89 3.63 -0.26
N ASP A 257 -7.24 4.61 -1.10
CA ASP A 257 -6.27 5.46 -1.79
C ASP A 257 -5.46 6.33 -0.81
N GLU A 258 -6.12 6.89 0.20
CA GLU A 258 -5.49 7.72 1.24
C GLU A 258 -4.49 6.91 2.07
N ILE A 259 -4.85 5.68 2.45
CA ILE A 259 -3.99 4.73 3.16
C ILE A 259 -2.78 4.36 2.30
N LEU A 260 -2.98 3.96 1.03
CA LEU A 260 -1.87 3.59 0.13
C LEU A 260 -0.90 4.75 -0.11
N THR A 261 -1.39 5.98 -0.11
CA THR A 261 -0.56 7.17 -0.32
C THR A 261 0.32 7.48 0.89
N SER A 262 -0.17 7.25 2.10
CA SER A 262 0.48 7.70 3.34
C SER A 262 1.18 6.59 4.12
N VAL A 263 0.82 5.32 3.87
CA VAL A 263 1.31 4.15 4.59
C VAL A 263 1.92 3.18 3.58
N PRO A 264 3.24 3.25 3.31
CA PRO A 264 3.87 2.50 2.22
C PRO A 264 4.03 0.99 2.50
N ASP A 265 3.84 0.54 3.74
CA ASP A 265 4.02 -0.84 4.20
C ASP A 265 2.72 -1.68 4.20
N VAL A 266 1.72 -1.31 3.40
CA VAL A 266 0.43 -2.00 3.34
C VAL A 266 -0.07 -2.30 1.92
N LYS A 267 -0.84 -3.38 1.77
CA LYS A 267 -1.59 -3.75 0.56
C LYS A 267 -3.07 -3.76 0.90
N ILE A 268 -3.89 -3.03 0.13
CA ILE A 268 -5.35 -3.12 0.24
C ILE A 268 -5.80 -4.40 -0.44
N VAL A 269 -6.29 -5.38 0.32
CA VAL A 269 -6.69 -6.70 -0.22
C VAL A 269 -8.17 -6.78 -0.61
N ALA A 270 -9.03 -5.94 -0.03
CA ALA A 270 -10.43 -5.88 -0.40
C ALA A 270 -11.07 -4.54 0.01
N THR A 271 -12.05 -4.10 -0.78
CA THR A 271 -12.99 -3.04 -0.42
C THR A 271 -14.42 -3.59 -0.44
N LYS A 272 -15.18 -3.40 0.65
CA LYS A 272 -16.55 -3.92 0.78
C LYS A 272 -17.44 -2.89 1.49
N ASN A 273 -18.73 -3.17 1.60
CA ASN A 273 -19.60 -2.44 2.51
C ASN A 273 -19.60 -3.15 3.86
N ALA A 274 -19.63 -2.38 4.95
CA ALA A 274 -19.92 -2.90 6.27
C ALA A 274 -21.39 -3.33 6.36
N LEU A 275 -21.71 -4.18 7.33
CA LEU A 275 -23.09 -4.50 7.69
C LEU A 275 -23.77 -3.30 8.39
N GLY A 276 -23.03 -2.60 9.25
CA GLY A 276 -23.51 -1.44 10.00
C GLY A 276 -23.26 -0.10 9.32
N ASN A 277 -23.92 0.95 9.84
CA ASN A 277 -23.57 2.34 9.57
C ASN A 277 -22.84 2.92 10.79
N TYR A 278 -21.72 3.58 10.55
CA TYR A 278 -20.80 4.05 11.57
C TYR A 278 -20.59 5.55 11.44
N SER A 279 -20.69 6.26 12.56
CA SER A 279 -20.45 7.71 12.66
C SER A 279 -18.99 8.05 12.93
N GLU A 280 -18.12 7.06 13.05
CA GLU A 280 -16.69 7.24 13.26
C GLU A 280 -15.94 6.15 12.52
N THR A 281 -14.77 6.49 11.98
CA THR A 281 -13.89 5.48 11.37
C THR A 281 -13.25 4.62 12.45
N ILE A 282 -13.36 3.30 12.31
CA ILE A 282 -12.81 2.31 13.25
C ILE A 282 -11.69 1.54 12.57
N ILE A 283 -10.54 1.47 13.23
CA ILE A 283 -9.38 0.70 12.77
C ILE A 283 -9.22 -0.47 13.75
N VAL A 284 -9.20 -1.68 13.20
CA VAL A 284 -9.15 -2.94 13.95
C VAL A 284 -7.89 -3.70 13.56
N ASP A 285 -7.05 -4.03 14.55
CA ASP A 285 -5.93 -4.95 14.37
C ASP A 285 -6.46 -6.40 14.47
N LEU A 286 -6.56 -7.09 13.33
CA LEU A 286 -7.14 -8.43 13.27
C LEU A 286 -6.17 -9.52 13.68
N SER A 287 -4.86 -9.26 13.61
CA SER A 287 -3.81 -10.20 14.00
C SER A 287 -3.17 -9.86 15.36
N GLY A 288 -3.38 -8.65 15.87
CA GLY A 288 -2.84 -8.18 17.15
C GLY A 288 -1.35 -7.81 17.11
N ASN A 289 -0.74 -7.85 15.92
CA ASN A 289 0.69 -7.64 15.71
C ASN A 289 0.99 -6.43 14.79
N ASN A 290 0.06 -5.48 14.68
CA ASN A 290 0.16 -4.33 13.77
C ASN A 290 -0.08 -2.99 14.49
N ALA A 291 0.31 -2.88 15.77
CA ALA A 291 0.07 -1.68 16.59
C ALA A 291 0.62 -0.39 15.96
N GLU A 292 1.82 -0.44 15.35
CA GLU A 292 2.42 0.74 14.70
C GLU A 292 1.70 1.12 13.40
N THR A 293 1.44 0.14 12.53
CA THR A 293 0.76 0.35 11.26
C THR A 293 -0.66 0.87 11.47
N THR A 294 -1.39 0.32 12.44
CA THR A 294 -2.76 0.78 12.77
C THR A 294 -2.77 2.20 13.33
N GLN A 295 -1.79 2.60 14.14
CA GLN A 295 -1.63 3.99 14.57
C GLN A 295 -1.34 4.95 13.42
N LYS A 296 -0.48 4.56 12.46
CA LYS A 296 -0.24 5.35 11.25
C LYS A 296 -1.54 5.54 10.46
N ILE A 297 -2.31 4.46 10.26
CA ILE A 297 -3.59 4.52 9.58
C ILE A 297 -4.57 5.46 10.30
N VAL A 298 -4.68 5.36 11.63
CA VAL A 298 -5.52 6.28 12.44
C VAL A 298 -5.13 7.74 12.21
N ALA A 299 -3.83 8.05 12.23
CA ALA A 299 -3.33 9.39 12.00
C ALA A 299 -3.60 9.88 10.57
N THR A 300 -3.56 8.99 9.58
CA THR A 300 -3.84 9.28 8.18
C THR A 300 -5.32 9.54 7.94
N VAL A 301 -6.20 8.58 8.23
CA VAL A 301 -7.61 8.69 7.80
C VAL A 301 -8.49 9.41 8.82
N GLY A 302 -8.02 9.55 10.06
CA GLY A 302 -8.82 10.00 11.20
C GLY A 302 -9.79 8.91 11.66
N GLY A 303 -9.90 8.70 12.96
CA GLY A 303 -10.72 7.65 13.55
C GLY A 303 -10.17 7.18 14.89
N LYS A 304 -10.55 5.97 15.31
CA LYS A 304 -10.03 5.35 16.53
C LYS A 304 -9.64 3.89 16.32
N LEU A 305 -8.68 3.44 17.13
CA LEU A 305 -8.47 2.01 17.33
C LEU A 305 -9.67 1.43 18.08
N GLY A 306 -10.12 0.27 17.64
CA GLY A 306 -11.23 -0.43 18.27
C GLY A 306 -11.21 -1.92 17.95
N GLU A 307 -12.19 -2.62 18.51
CA GLU A 307 -12.43 -4.03 18.24
C GLU A 307 -13.33 -4.19 17.01
N LEU A 308 -13.40 -5.41 16.48
CA LEU A 308 -14.34 -5.75 15.41
C LEU A 308 -15.78 -5.54 15.90
N PRO A 309 -16.58 -4.65 15.27
CA PRO A 309 -17.93 -4.40 15.74
C PRO A 309 -18.80 -5.65 15.75
N VAL A 310 -19.69 -5.75 16.73
CA VAL A 310 -20.61 -6.89 16.87
C VAL A 310 -21.47 -7.02 15.60
N GLY A 311 -21.53 -8.24 15.06
CA GLY A 311 -22.28 -8.55 13.84
C GLY A 311 -21.47 -8.47 12.54
N GLU A 312 -20.29 -7.83 12.57
CA GLU A 312 -19.38 -7.84 11.41
C GLU A 312 -18.66 -9.18 11.29
N LYS A 313 -18.50 -9.67 10.06
CA LYS A 313 -17.69 -10.86 9.78
C LYS A 313 -16.22 -10.48 9.71
N LYS A 314 -15.37 -11.17 10.48
CA LYS A 314 -13.91 -11.05 10.39
C LYS A 314 -13.46 -11.33 8.96
N PRO A 315 -12.84 -10.36 8.26
CA PRO A 315 -12.35 -10.58 6.90
C PRO A 315 -10.99 -11.26 6.89
N GLU A 316 -10.59 -11.73 5.71
CA GLU A 316 -9.26 -12.25 5.44
C GLU A 316 -8.28 -11.09 5.22
N GLY A 317 -7.64 -10.66 6.30
CA GLY A 317 -6.66 -9.58 6.33
C GLY A 317 -6.06 -9.44 7.72
N ASP A 318 -5.03 -8.60 7.82
CA ASP A 318 -4.29 -8.36 9.07
C ASP A 318 -4.84 -7.12 9.80
N ILE A 319 -5.40 -6.17 9.05
CA ILE A 319 -6.03 -4.94 9.56
C ILE A 319 -7.37 -4.73 8.85
N LEU A 320 -8.39 -4.31 9.58
CA LEU A 320 -9.67 -3.84 9.04
C LEU A 320 -9.85 -2.35 9.33
N VAL A 321 -10.25 -1.58 8.31
CA VAL A 321 -10.65 -0.18 8.43
C VAL A 321 -12.12 -0.07 8.03
N ILE A 322 -12.97 0.38 8.95
CA ILE A 322 -14.39 0.66 8.68
C ILE A 322 -14.57 2.17 8.64
N GLY A 323 -14.82 2.73 7.45
CA GLY A 323 -15.00 4.17 7.26
C GLY A 323 -16.34 4.66 7.79
N GLY A 324 -16.34 5.66 8.67
CA GLY A 324 -17.55 6.30 9.17
C GLY A 324 -17.83 7.68 8.58
N GLU A 325 -19.01 8.25 8.88
CA GLU A 325 -19.34 9.64 8.56
C GLU A 325 -18.55 10.59 9.48
N LYS A 326 -17.66 11.42 8.90
CA LYS A 326 -16.88 12.42 9.63
C LYS A 326 -17.73 13.60 10.09
#